data_AF-A0A6V8LCX7-F1
#
_entry.id   AF-A0A6V8LCX7-F1
#
_cell.length_a   1.000
_cell.length_b   1.000
_cell.length_c   1.000
_cell.angle_alpha   90.00
_cell.angle_beta   90.00
_cell.angle_gamma   90.00
#
_symmetry.space_group_name_H-M   'P 1'
#
loop_
_entity.id
_entity.type
_entity.pdbx_description
1 polymer ?
#
loop_
_entity_poly.entity_id
_entity_poly.type
_entity_poly.pdbx_seq_one_letter_code
_entity_poly.pdbx_strand_id
1 'polypeptide(L)' 'MADGATVTIYCQTTGTTVTGTYGTSNIWDRIGTGRFVSDAYVYTGYDGFIPSVPRC' A
#
# COMPACT_ATOMS: atom_id res chain seq x y z
N MET A 1 9.34 -16.27 -14.60
CA MET A 1 9.34 -14.81 -14.42
C MET A 1 8.59 -14.57 -13.12
N ALA A 2 9.29 -14.07 -12.10
CA ALA A 2 8.66 -13.79 -10.80
C ALA A 2 8.25 -12.32 -10.82
N ASP A 3 7.18 -12.03 -11.54
CA ASP A 3 6.71 -10.66 -11.76
C ASP A 3 5.87 -10.21 -10.57
N GLY A 4 6.54 -10.10 -9.42
CA GLY A 4 5.94 -9.67 -8.17
C GLY A 4 7.03 -9.14 -7.27
N ALA A 5 7.29 -7.83 -7.35
CA ALA A 5 8.16 -7.18 -6.39
C ALA A 5 7.51 -7.27 -5.01
N THR A 6 8.04 -8.12 -4.13
CA THR A 6 7.58 -8.21 -2.75
C THR A 6 8.13 -7.02 -1.99
N VAL A 7 7.24 -6.14 -1.52
CA VAL A 7 7.60 -5.00 -0.68
C VAL A 7 7.20 -5.28 0.76
N THR A 8 8.09 -4.98 1.70
CA THR A 8 7.78 -5.09 3.13
C THR A 8 7.11 -3.79 3.57
N ILE A 9 5.88 -3.88 4.06
CA ILE A 9 5.14 -2.74 4.57
C ILE A 9 5.46 -2.59 6.06
N TYR A 10 6.05 -1.46 6.44
CA TYR A 10 6.35 -1.12 7.83
C TYR A 10 5.11 -0.61 8.56
N CYS A 11 4.37 0.28 7.91
CA CYS A 11 3.12 0.81 8.42
C CYS A 11 2.27 1.38 7.29
N GLN A 12 0.97 1.49 7.54
CA GLN A 12 0.04 2.18 6.63
C GLN A 12 -0.34 3.53 7.22
N THR A 13 -0.48 4.55 6.38
CA THR A 13 -1.03 5.87 6.75
C THR A 13 -2.12 6.23 5.76
N THR A 14 -3.11 7.03 6.18
CA THR A 14 -3.97 7.72 5.21
C THR A 14 -3.25 8.95 4.67
N GLY A 15 -3.53 9.30 3.42
CA GLY A 15 -2.99 10.49 2.79
C GLY A 15 -3.88 10.93 1.63
N THR A 16 -3.25 11.41 0.57
CA THR A 16 -3.95 11.79 -0.65
C THR A 16 -4.64 10.59 -1.27
N THR A 17 -5.88 10.76 -1.70
CA THR A 17 -6.61 9.73 -2.46
C THR A 17 -5.99 9.61 -3.84
N VAL A 18 -5.56 8.40 -4.21
CA VAL A 18 -4.99 8.10 -5.52
C VAL A 18 -5.82 7.02 -6.19
N THR A 19 -6.14 7.23 -7.46
CA THR A 19 -6.78 6.21 -8.31
C THR A 19 -5.69 5.49 -9.10
N GLY A 20 -5.43 4.25 -8.70
CA GLY A 20 -4.45 3.36 -9.31
C GLY A 20 -5.10 2.22 -10.09
N THR A 21 -4.26 1.25 -10.46
CA THR A 21 -4.65 0.10 -11.29
C THR A 21 -5.73 -0.77 -10.64
N TYR A 22 -5.75 -0.86 -9.30
CA TYR A 22 -6.68 -1.71 -8.56
C TYR A 22 -7.92 -0.96 -8.04
N GLY A 23 -7.97 0.36 -8.17
CA GLY A 23 -9.08 1.17 -7.69
C GLY A 23 -8.63 2.50 -7.11
N THR A 24 -9.50 3.13 -6.32
CA THR A 24 -9.21 4.40 -5.67
C THR A 24 -8.99 4.16 -4.18
N SER A 25 -7.76 4.34 -3.72
CA SER A 25 -7.39 4.17 -2.31
C SER A 25 -6.72 5.44 -1.79
N ASN A 26 -7.03 5.83 -0.55
CA ASN A 26 -6.35 6.91 0.17
C ASN A 26 -5.33 6.38 1.19
N ILE A 27 -4.98 5.10 1.06
CA ILE A 27 -4.07 4.36 1.93
C ILE A 27 -2.68 4.37 1.29
N TRP A 28 -1.69 4.63 2.12
CA TRP A 28 -0.28 4.71 1.77
C TRP A 28 0.53 3.76 2.64
N ASP A 29 1.19 2.82 1.99
CA ASP A 29 2.06 1.83 2.60
C ASP A 29 3.49 2.31 2.63
N ARG A 30 4.02 2.53 3.84
CA ARG A 30 5.43 2.85 4.02
C ARG A 30 6.25 1.58 3.84
N ILE A 31 6.97 1.49 2.74
CA ILE A 31 7.86 0.36 2.41
C ILE A 31 9.34 0.63 2.72
N GLY A 32 9.65 1.80 3.31
CA GLY A 32 10.98 2.17 3.74
C GLY A 32 11.08 3.60 4.24
N THR A 33 12.29 4.07 4.53
CA THR A 33 12.52 5.43 5.01
C THR A 33 12.26 6.44 3.89
N GLY A 34 11.10 7.11 3.93
CA GLY A 34 10.66 8.07 2.92
C GLY A 34 10.10 7.44 1.65
N ARG A 35 9.92 6.12 1.64
CA ARG A 35 9.29 5.40 0.52
C ARG A 35 7.89 4.98 0.92
N PHE A 36 6.91 5.47 0.16
CA PHE A 36 5.52 5.12 0.31
C PHE A 36 4.99 4.66 -1.03
N VAL A 37 4.14 3.66 -0.99
CA VAL A 37 3.40 3.18 -2.15
C VAL A 37 1.93 3.26 -1.82
N SER A 38 1.11 3.72 -2.76
CA SER A 38 -0.32 3.69 -2.55
C SER A 38 -0.83 2.27 -2.73
N ASP A 39 -1.69 1.84 -1.81
CA ASP A 39 -2.37 0.54 -1.87
C ASP A 39 -3.14 0.36 -3.18
N ALA A 40 -3.55 1.45 -3.83
CA ALA A 40 -4.16 1.45 -5.17
C ALA A 40 -3.28 0.82 -6.27
N TYR A 41 -1.96 0.69 -6.03
CA TYR A 41 -1.00 0.06 -6.95
C TYR A 41 -0.40 -1.25 -6.43
N VAL A 42 -0.65 -1.63 -5.18
CA VAL A 42 -0.12 -2.87 -4.60
C VAL A 42 -1.26 -3.82 -4.37
N TYR A 43 -1.18 -4.99 -4.98
CA TYR A 43 -2.15 -6.04 -4.70
C TYR A 43 -1.80 -6.72 -3.37
N THR A 44 -2.39 -6.22 -2.29
CA THR A 44 -2.24 -6.75 -0.93
C THR A 44 -3.27 -7.85 -0.63
N GLY A 45 -4.29 -7.98 -1.48
CA GLY A 45 -5.43 -8.90 -1.29
C GLY A 45 -6.54 -8.35 -0.39
N TYR A 46 -6.45 -7.08 0.00
CA TYR A 46 -7.45 -6.37 0.78
C TYR A 46 -7.87 -5.09 0.05
N ASP A 47 -9.18 -4.84 -0.09
CA ASP A 47 -9.71 -3.61 -0.72
C ASP A 47 -9.58 -2.35 0.18
N GLY A 48 -8.70 -2.38 1.18
CA GLY A 48 -8.60 -1.36 2.21
C GLY A 48 -7.40 -1.57 3.14
N PHE A 49 -7.52 -1.13 4.40
CA PHE A 49 -6.44 -1.31 5.37
C PHE A 49 -6.15 -2.79 5.58
N ILE A 50 -4.88 -3.16 5.45
CA ILE A 50 -4.40 -4.50 5.74
C ILE A 50 -4.51 -4.68 7.26
N PRO A 51 -5.35 -5.58 7.77
CA PRO A 51 -5.55 -5.75 9.20
C PRO A 51 -4.27 -6.21 9.93
N SER A 52 -3.32 -6.79 9.21
CA SER A 52 -2.04 -7.26 9.73
C SER A 52 -0.94 -6.20 9.75
N VAL A 53 -1.18 -4.96 9.29
CA VAL A 53 -0.17 -3.90 9.26
C VAL A 53 -0.55 -2.78 10.23
N PRO A 54 0.37 -2.36 11.13
CA PRO A 54 0.10 -1.26 12.05
C PRO A 54 -0.03 0.08 11.31
N ARG A 55 -0.76 1.01 11.93
CA ARG A 55 -0.97 2.35 11.42
C ARG A 55 0.13 3.29 11.89
N CYS A 56 0.77 3.96 10.95
CA CYS A 56 1.35 5.27 11.18
C CYS A 56 0.21 6.31 11.05
#